data_AF-A0A8T4VXX8-F1
#
_entry.id   AF-A0A8T4VXX8-F1
#
_cell.length_a   1.000
_cell.length_b   1.000
_cell.length_c   1.000
_cell.angle_alpha   90.00
_cell.angle_beta   90.00
_cell.angle_gamma   90.00
#
_symmetry.space_group_name_H-M   'P 1'
#
loop_
_entity.id
_entity.type
_entity.pdbx_description
1 polymer ?
#
loop_
_entity_poly.entity_id
_entity_poly.type
_entity_poly.pdbx_seq_one_letter_code
_entity_poly.pdbx_strand_id
1 'polypeptide(L)'
;MAQKIQKTNPLLIDLINQLKKEAQEKNKPLWKDVALRLQKSSKNWPVVTLKRIDKHVDEKETALVPGKVLSTGELTKKIPVAAWNFSDKAKQKIADAGGKTMTIEELLKKNPEGKNIRIVG
;
A
#
# COMPACT_ATOMS: atom_id res chain seq x y z
N MET A 1 0.69 2.95 -28.94
CA MET A 1 1.72 3.29 -27.93
C MET A 1 0.99 3.71 -26.65
N ALA A 2 1.15 2.98 -25.54
CA ALA A 2 0.41 3.28 -24.31
C ALA A 2 0.82 4.65 -23.77
N GLN A 3 -0.13 5.58 -23.70
CA GLN A 3 0.10 6.94 -23.19
C GLN A 3 0.72 6.86 -21.79
N LYS A 4 1.89 7.50 -21.59
CA LYS A 4 2.44 7.75 -20.24
C LYS A 4 1.40 8.60 -19.50
N ILE A 5 0.59 7.97 -18.66
CA ILE A 5 -0.33 8.67 -17.79
C ILE A 5 0.53 9.47 -16.81
N GLN A 6 0.75 10.74 -17.11
CA GLN A 6 1.39 11.66 -16.18
C GLN A 6 0.38 11.94 -15.08
N LYS A 7 0.71 11.50 -13.87
CA LYS A 7 -0.09 11.81 -12.69
C LYS A 7 0.04 13.31 -12.45
N THR A 8 -1.08 14.03 -12.40
CA THR A 8 -1.07 15.49 -12.15
C THR A 8 -0.66 15.82 -10.71
N ASN A 9 -0.72 14.84 -9.79
CA ASN A 9 -0.42 15.06 -8.39
C ASN A 9 1.11 14.95 -8.12
N PRO A 10 1.78 16.05 -7.74
CA PRO A 10 3.23 16.07 -7.52
C PRO A 10 3.67 15.13 -6.38
N LEU A 11 2.85 14.97 -5.32
CA LEU A 11 3.16 14.05 -4.20
C LEU A 11 3.27 12.60 -4.67
N LEU A 12 2.43 12.22 -5.64
CA LEU A 12 2.39 10.85 -6.14
C LEU A 12 3.55 10.57 -7.10
N ILE A 13 3.95 11.58 -7.87
CA ILE A 13 5.14 11.51 -8.72
C ILE A 13 6.39 11.34 -7.85
N ASP A 14 6.50 12.12 -6.77
CA ASP A 14 7.62 12.03 -5.84
C ASP A 14 7.69 10.66 -5.18
N LEU A 15 6.55 10.16 -4.67
CA LEU A 15 6.45 8.81 -4.10
C LEU A 15 6.89 7.73 -5.10
N ILE A 16 6.45 7.80 -6.36
CA ILE A 16 6.84 6.83 -7.39
C ILE A 16 8.35 6.89 -7.64
N ASN A 17 8.94 8.08 -7.63
CA ASN A 17 10.39 8.24 -7.81
C ASN A 17 11.18 7.70 -6.59
N GLN A 18 10.71 7.97 -5.37
CA GLN A 18 11.29 7.41 -4.14
C GLN A 18 11.21 5.88 -4.15
N LEU A 19 10.04 5.31 -4.43
CA LEU A 19 9.84 3.87 -4.56
C LEU A 19 10.78 3.24 -5.61
N LYS A 20 10.98 3.92 -6.76
CA LYS A 20 11.90 3.45 -7.80
C LYS A 20 13.37 3.51 -7.35
N LYS A 21 13.78 4.59 -6.68
CA LYS A 21 15.13 4.70 -6.11
C LYS A 21 15.39 3.59 -5.09
N GLU A 22 14.50 3.41 -4.13
CA GLU A 22 14.65 2.36 -3.11
C GLU A 22 14.58 0.95 -3.71
N ALA A 23 13.73 0.72 -4.71
CA ALA A 23 13.71 -0.55 -5.43
C ALA A 23 15.06 -0.88 -6.07
N GLN A 24 15.74 0.15 -6.59
CA GLN A 24 17.01 0.04 -7.30
C GLN A 24 18.19 -0.07 -6.32
N GLU A 25 18.20 0.75 -5.26
CA GLU A 25 19.20 0.69 -4.19
C GLU A 25 19.16 -0.63 -3.41
N LYS A 26 17.96 -1.17 -3.15
CA LYS A 26 17.80 -2.40 -2.38
C LYS A 26 17.55 -3.65 -3.22
N ASN A 27 17.61 -3.52 -4.55
CA ASN A 27 17.45 -4.60 -5.52
C ASN A 27 16.19 -5.46 -5.25
N LYS A 28 15.11 -4.81 -4.82
CA LYS A 28 13.86 -5.47 -4.39
C LYS A 28 12.79 -5.28 -5.48
N PRO A 29 12.43 -6.33 -6.24
CA PRO A 29 11.43 -6.23 -7.29
C PRO A 29 10.04 -5.89 -6.75
N LEU A 30 9.79 -6.11 -5.45
CA LEU A 30 8.57 -5.74 -4.75
C LEU A 30 8.22 -4.25 -4.90
N TRP A 31 9.18 -3.35 -4.62
CA TRP A 31 8.97 -1.90 -4.69
C TRP A 31 8.77 -1.42 -6.11
N LYS A 32 9.47 -2.06 -7.07
CA LYS A 32 9.28 -1.81 -8.50
C LYS A 32 7.85 -2.17 -8.93
N ASP A 33 7.31 -3.29 -8.48
CA ASP A 33 5.93 -3.71 -8.78
C ASP A 33 4.90 -2.72 -8.22
N VAL A 34 5.08 -2.30 -6.97
CA VAL A 34 4.24 -1.29 -6.30
C VAL A 34 4.26 0.03 -7.06
N ALA A 35 5.45 0.53 -7.41
CA ALA A 35 5.60 1.75 -8.19
C ALA A 35 4.90 1.64 -9.55
N LEU A 36 5.02 0.48 -10.22
CA LEU A 36 4.41 0.25 -11.53
C LEU A 36 2.88 0.19 -11.46
N ARG A 37 2.31 -0.35 -10.37
CA ARG A 37 0.87 -0.31 -10.08
C ARG A 37 0.38 1.11 -9.80
N LEU A 38 1.10 1.88 -9.00
CA LEU A 38 0.77 3.29 -8.72
C LEU A 38 0.87 4.17 -9.97
N GLN A 39 1.80 3.85 -10.89
CA GLN A 39 1.97 4.54 -12.16
C GLN A 39 0.78 4.34 -13.13
N LYS A 40 0.01 3.26 -12.99
CA LYS A 40 -1.23 3.04 -13.79
C LYS A 40 -2.31 4.07 -13.46
N SER A 41 -3.31 4.22 -14.33
CA SER A 41 -4.47 5.10 -14.10
C SER A 41 -5.10 4.85 -12.73
N SER A 42 -5.55 5.92 -12.05
CA SER A 42 -6.21 5.79 -10.73
C SER A 42 -7.46 4.90 -10.77
N LYS A 43 -8.12 4.83 -11.93
CA LYS A 43 -9.25 3.90 -12.20
C LYS A 43 -8.84 2.42 -12.09
N ASN A 44 -7.57 2.12 -12.30
CA ASN A 44 -7.02 0.78 -12.31
C ASN A 44 -6.30 0.42 -11.00
N TRP A 45 -6.36 1.30 -10.01
CA TRP A 45 -5.81 1.01 -8.70
C TRP A 45 -6.71 0.05 -7.94
N PRO A 46 -6.12 -0.88 -7.18
CA PRO A 46 -6.89 -1.80 -6.38
C PRO A 46 -7.65 -1.05 -5.27
N VAL A 47 -8.90 -1.46 -5.08
CA VAL A 47 -9.74 -1.05 -3.96
C VAL A 47 -9.87 -2.26 -3.05
N VAL A 48 -9.25 -2.18 -1.88
CA VAL A 48 -9.13 -3.31 -0.95
C VAL A 48 -10.01 -3.05 0.28
N THR A 49 -10.72 -4.08 0.72
CA THR A 49 -11.57 -4.04 1.91
C THR A 49 -10.91 -4.75 3.08
N LEU A 50 -11.27 -4.41 4.32
CA LEU A 50 -10.76 -5.06 5.54
C LEU A 50 -10.90 -6.58 5.50
N LYS A 51 -12.06 -7.10 5.06
CA LYS A 51 -12.29 -8.54 4.88
C LYS A 51 -11.26 -9.22 3.98
N ARG A 52 -10.77 -8.52 2.96
CA ARG A 52 -9.81 -9.06 1.99
C ARG A 52 -8.40 -9.07 2.58
N ILE A 53 -8.07 -8.08 3.40
CA ILE A 53 -6.82 -8.00 4.18
C ILE A 53 -6.77 -9.14 5.19
N ASP A 54 -7.83 -9.30 5.99
CA ASP A 54 -7.91 -10.34 7.03
C ASP A 54 -7.71 -11.76 6.46
N LYS A 55 -8.29 -12.03 5.29
CA LYS A 55 -8.19 -13.33 4.60
C LYS A 55 -6.81 -13.62 3.97
N HIS A 56 -6.07 -12.60 3.52
CA HIS A 56 -4.86 -12.78 2.70
C HIS A 56 -3.56 -12.44 3.41
N VAL A 57 -3.62 -11.82 4.58
CA VAL A 57 -2.45 -11.35 5.31
C VAL A 57 -2.38 -12.08 6.64
N ASP A 58 -1.18 -12.57 6.94
CA ASP A 58 -0.89 -13.21 8.21
C ASP A 58 -0.51 -12.18 9.27
N GLU A 59 -0.67 -12.53 10.56
CA GLU A 59 -0.45 -11.61 11.68
C GLU A 59 1.00 -11.11 11.79
N LYS A 60 1.95 -11.82 11.16
CA LYS A 60 3.37 -11.48 11.13
C LYS A 60 3.78 -10.68 9.88
N GLU A 61 2.86 -10.44 8.96
CA GLU A 61 3.11 -9.74 7.71
C GLU A 61 2.56 -8.31 7.73
N THR A 62 3.07 -7.47 6.82
CA THR A 62 2.58 -6.12 6.60
C THR A 62 1.79 -6.07 5.30
N ALA A 63 0.55 -5.60 5.36
CA ALA A 63 -0.30 -5.46 4.19
C ALA A 63 0.06 -4.18 3.43
N LEU A 64 0.52 -4.28 2.18
CA LEU A 64 0.78 -3.13 1.32
C LEU A 64 -0.27 -3.06 0.21
N VAL A 65 -1.06 -1.98 0.21
CA VAL A 65 -2.11 -1.72 -0.76
C VAL A 65 -1.72 -0.53 -1.65
N PRO A 66 -1.37 -0.75 -2.93
CA PRO A 66 -1.03 0.33 -3.87
C PRO A 66 -2.30 1.02 -4.40
N GLY A 67 -3.17 1.49 -3.50
CA GLY A 67 -4.48 2.02 -3.83
C GLY A 67 -5.28 2.48 -2.61
N LYS A 68 -6.60 2.26 -2.66
CA LYS A 68 -7.53 2.73 -1.62
C LYS A 68 -8.00 1.59 -0.72
N VAL A 69 -8.02 1.82 0.59
CA VAL A 69 -8.58 0.89 1.57
C VAL A 69 -9.94 1.36 2.08
N LEU A 70 -10.92 0.46 2.08
CA LEU A 70 -12.30 0.67 2.53
C LEU A 70 -12.62 -0.17 3.77
N SER A 71 -13.58 0.30 4.57
CA SER A 71 -13.95 -0.25 5.88
C SER A 71 -14.93 -1.43 5.84
N THR A 72 -15.11 -2.06 4.68
CA THR A 72 -16.10 -3.13 4.49
C THR A 72 -15.60 -4.43 5.14
N GLY A 73 -16.42 -4.99 6.03
CA GLY A 73 -16.09 -6.15 6.84
C GLY A 73 -15.40 -5.81 8.16
N GLU A 74 -14.86 -6.85 8.79
CA GLU A 74 -14.17 -6.79 10.07
C GLU A 74 -12.70 -7.17 9.85
N LEU A 75 -11.84 -6.58 10.67
CA LEU A 75 -10.43 -6.93 10.75
C LEU A 75 -10.22 -7.52 12.13
N THR A 76 -9.95 -8.82 12.20
CA THR A 76 -9.78 -9.53 13.47
C THR A 76 -8.32 -9.54 13.89
N LYS A 77 -7.43 -9.45 12.90
CA LYS A 77 -5.97 -9.56 13.06
C LYS A 77 -5.30 -8.21 13.28
N LYS A 78 -4.33 -8.16 14.21
CA LYS A 78 -3.50 -6.99 14.51
C LYS A 78 -2.37 -6.83 13.49
N ILE A 79 -2.74 -6.38 12.29
CA ILE A 79 -1.81 -6.29 11.16
C ILE A 79 -1.45 -4.82 10.87
N PRO A 80 -0.17 -4.50 10.63
CA PRO A 80 0.20 -3.20 10.06
C PRO A 80 -0.25 -3.11 8.60
N VAL A 81 -1.00 -2.06 8.26
CA VAL A 81 -1.52 -1.82 6.91
C VAL A 81 -0.94 -0.53 6.35
N ALA A 82 -0.26 -0.64 5.23
CA ALA A 82 0.26 0.48 4.45
C ALA A 82 -0.56 0.68 3.18
N ALA A 83 -1.07 1.90 2.95
CA ALA A 83 -1.78 2.21 1.71
C ALA A 83 -1.55 3.65 1.25
N TRP A 84 -1.89 3.94 -0.01
CA TRP A 84 -1.90 5.31 -0.53
C TRP A 84 -3.02 6.13 0.11
N ASN A 85 -4.22 5.55 0.20
CA ASN A 85 -5.34 6.25 0.81
C ASN A 85 -6.23 5.32 1.63
N PHE A 86 -6.76 5.83 2.73
CA PHE A 86 -7.66 5.13 3.62
C PHE A 86 -8.95 5.92 3.79
N SER A 87 -10.09 5.23 3.83
CA SER A 87 -11.33 5.86 4.29
C SER A 87 -11.27 6.14 5.79
N ASP A 88 -11.93 7.18 6.27
CA ASP A 88 -11.94 7.55 7.70
C ASP A 88 -12.47 6.40 8.58
N LYS A 89 -13.58 5.77 8.16
CA LYS A 89 -14.12 4.56 8.79
C LYS A 89 -13.14 3.39 8.77
N ALA A 90 -12.26 3.32 7.77
CA ALA A 90 -11.27 2.24 7.67
C ALA A 90 -10.16 2.46 8.69
N LYS A 91 -9.67 3.70 8.83
CA LYS A 91 -8.70 4.06 9.88
C LYS A 91 -9.23 3.74 11.27
N GLN A 92 -10.48 4.11 11.55
CA GLN A 92 -11.12 3.81 12.83
C GLN A 92 -11.18 2.31 13.10
N LYS A 93 -11.70 1.50 12.17
CA LYS A 93 -11.76 0.04 12.35
C LYS A 93 -10.39 -0.62 12.47
N ILE A 94 -9.38 -0.13 11.75
CA ILE A 94 -8.02 -0.67 11.87
C ILE A 94 -7.43 -0.34 13.24
N ALA A 95 -7.65 0.89 13.74
CA ALA A 95 -7.22 1.28 15.07
C ALA A 95 -7.94 0.49 16.18
N ASP A 96 -9.24 0.26 16.01
CA ASP A 96 -10.08 -0.53 16.93
C ASP A 96 -9.63 -2.00 17.01
N ALA A 97 -9.27 -2.58 15.86
CA ALA A 97 -8.65 -3.91 15.77
C ALA A 97 -7.23 -3.97 16.38
N GLY A 98 -6.64 -2.84 16.81
CA GLY A 98 -5.27 -2.75 17.31
C GLY A 98 -4.21 -2.84 16.20
N GLY A 99 -4.61 -2.65 14.95
CA GLY A 99 -3.72 -2.55 13.79
C GLY A 99 -3.13 -1.14 13.63
N LYS A 100 -2.00 -1.05 12.94
CA LYS A 100 -1.34 0.24 12.67
C LYS A 100 -1.52 0.63 11.20
N THR A 101 -2.21 1.74 10.94
CA THR A 101 -2.24 2.33 9.60
C THR A 101 -0.98 3.16 9.37
N MET A 102 -0.33 2.99 8.24
CA MET A 102 0.82 3.79 7.83
C MET A 102 0.70 4.15 6.35
N THR A 103 1.38 5.22 5.95
CA THR A 103 1.50 5.58 4.53
C THR A 103 2.61 4.77 3.85
N ILE A 104 2.61 4.75 2.52
CA ILE A 104 3.66 4.07 1.74
C ILE A 104 5.03 4.71 2.03
N GLU A 105 5.07 6.03 2.25
CA GLU A 105 6.28 6.77 2.65
C GLU A 105 6.83 6.32 4.00
N GLU A 106 5.94 6.17 4.99
CA GLU A 106 6.34 5.68 6.32
C GLU A 106 6.82 4.24 6.26
N LEU A 107 6.16 3.39 5.46
CA LEU A 107 6.57 2.01 5.27
C LEU A 107 7.98 1.92 4.67
N LEU A 108 8.28 2.75 3.67
CA LEU A 108 9.60 2.86 3.07
C LEU A 108 10.65 3.24 4.10
N LYS A 109 10.42 4.30 4.87
CA LYS A 109 11.34 4.73 5.94
C LYS A 109 11.54 3.66 7.02
N LYS A 110 10.48 2.95 7.37
CA LYS A 110 10.47 2.01 8.51
C LYS A 110 10.98 0.63 8.16
N ASN A 111 10.72 0.15 6.94
CA ASN A 111 11.16 -1.15 6.46
C ASN A 111 11.63 -1.08 5.01
N PRO A 112 12.75 -0.39 4.75
CA PRO A 112 13.24 -0.21 3.38
C PRO A 112 13.64 -1.56 2.75
N GLU A 113 13.98 -2.58 3.55
CA GLU A 113 14.25 -3.94 3.06
C GLU A 113 13.02 -4.70 2.53
N GLY A 114 11.81 -4.24 2.83
CA GLY A 114 10.57 -4.87 2.38
C GLY A 114 10.49 -6.38 2.69
N LYS A 115 10.94 -6.78 3.89
CA LYS A 115 10.78 -8.14 4.41
C LYS A 115 9.40 -8.28 5.05
N ASN A 116 8.73 -9.42 4.83
CA ASN A 116 7.35 -9.71 5.27
C ASN A 116 6.28 -8.72 4.77
N ILE A 117 6.42 -8.21 3.55
CA ILE A 117 5.37 -7.39 2.92
C ILE A 117 4.53 -8.25 1.99
N ARG A 118 3.21 -8.22 2.20
CA ARG A 118 2.21 -8.82 1.32
C ARG A 118 1.55 -7.72 0.51
N ILE A 119 1.75 -7.73 -0.82
CA ILE A 119 1.02 -6.82 -1.71
C ILE A 119 -0.41 -7.34 -1.84
N VAL A 120 -1.39 -6.52 -1.45
CA VAL A 120 -2.81 -6.82 -1.62
C VAL A 120 -3.37 -5.88 -2.67
N GLY A 121 -3.86 -6.46 -3.77
CA GLY A 121 -4.44 -5.74 -4.90
C GLY A 121 -5.53 -6.54 -5.59
#